data_AF-A0A433BLB3-F1
#
_entry.id   AF-A0A433BLB3-F1
#
_cell.length_a   1.000
_cell.length_b   1.000
_cell.length_c   1.000
_cell.angle_alpha   90.00
_cell.angle_beta   90.00
_cell.angle_gamma   90.00
#
_symmetry.space_group_name_H-M   'P 1'
#
loop_
_entity.id
_entity.type
_entity.pdbx_description
1 polymer ?
#
loop_
_entity_poly.entity_id
_entity_poly.type
_entity_poly.pdbx_seq_one_letter_code
_entity_poly.pdbx_strand_id
1 'polypeptide(L)'
;MRVVSVLALLGLLSLPLAAPAALEAVRGPWPVRSMAWPEPVAVPVPNWHWWRSDQGQYFLASPAGSNRAAPVSLWMLESDPGGRACPRLKAQPTERLNEPELHPLPDEELALPPRCLGGLEGQCLSHDGALRLRLSFEGQSRLAPAHAGRKAERLYTGRRRLVIEHVLSGVQAVFEEHLKDSPRYTVLGPASVVYLPELDSVVLQGLGPGTGGRREAGLHCLPMP
;
A
#
# COMPACT_ATOMS: atom_id res chain seq x y z
N MET A 1 17.68 -64.86 10.45
CA MET A 1 17.31 -63.78 9.51
C MET A 1 16.90 -62.57 10.33
N ARG A 2 17.70 -61.50 10.33
CA ARG A 2 17.46 -60.27 11.09
C ARG A 2 16.83 -59.24 10.15
N VAL A 3 15.61 -58.80 10.46
CA VAL A 3 14.93 -57.69 9.79
C VAL A 3 15.48 -56.40 10.38
N VAL A 4 16.17 -55.60 9.58
CA VAL A 4 16.65 -54.26 9.96
C VAL A 4 15.60 -53.25 9.51
N SER A 5 14.86 -52.72 10.47
CA SER A 5 13.95 -51.59 10.27
C SER A 5 14.77 -50.29 10.17
N VAL A 6 14.75 -49.66 8.99
CA VAL A 6 15.29 -48.31 8.80
C VAL A 6 14.18 -47.31 9.18
N LEU A 7 14.26 -46.77 10.39
CA LEU A 7 13.50 -45.59 10.79
C LEU A 7 14.09 -44.36 10.10
N ALA A 8 13.41 -43.89 9.05
CA ALA A 8 13.67 -42.57 8.49
C ALA A 8 13.13 -41.51 9.46
N LEU A 9 14.03 -40.76 10.10
CA LEU A 9 13.69 -39.54 10.83
C LEU A 9 13.09 -38.52 9.83
N LEU A 10 11.79 -38.31 9.92
CA LEU A 10 11.10 -37.13 9.37
C LEU A 10 11.56 -35.90 10.16
N GLY A 11 12.63 -35.28 9.70
CA GLY A 11 13.00 -33.93 10.08
C GLY A 11 11.94 -32.95 9.57
N LEU A 12 11.00 -32.59 10.45
CA LEU A 12 10.12 -31.43 10.30
C LEU A 12 11.01 -30.18 10.23
N LEU A 13 11.42 -29.83 9.01
CA LEU A 13 11.95 -28.50 8.67
C LEU A 13 10.81 -27.50 8.85
N SER A 14 10.71 -27.01 10.08
CA SER A 14 9.96 -25.82 10.45
C SER A 14 10.64 -24.64 9.75
N LEU A 15 10.13 -24.30 8.56
CA LEU A 15 10.44 -23.02 7.93
C LEU A 15 10.07 -21.93 8.94
N PRO A 16 11.01 -21.03 9.31
CA PRO A 16 10.67 -19.91 10.16
C PRO A 16 9.63 -19.08 9.42
N LEU A 17 8.44 -18.89 10.05
CA LEU A 17 7.48 -17.89 9.60
C LEU A 17 8.25 -16.58 9.41
N ALA A 18 8.26 -16.08 8.18
CA ALA A 18 8.84 -14.78 7.87
C ALA A 18 8.21 -13.75 8.80
N ALA A 19 9.05 -13.03 9.56
CA ALA A 19 8.60 -11.91 10.36
C ALA A 19 7.89 -10.93 9.41
N PRO A 20 6.76 -10.37 9.81
CA PRO A 20 6.00 -9.50 8.94
C PRO A 20 6.80 -8.24 8.63
N ALA A 21 7.04 -8.01 7.34
CA ALA A 21 7.51 -6.72 6.85
C ALA A 21 6.44 -5.68 7.14
N ALA A 22 6.74 -4.72 8.01
CA ALA A 22 5.92 -3.54 8.27
C ALA A 22 6.65 -2.33 7.66
N LEU A 23 5.91 -1.47 6.96
CA LEU A 23 6.43 -0.16 6.57
C LEU A 23 6.20 0.78 7.74
N GLU A 24 7.29 1.20 8.37
CA GLU A 24 7.27 2.11 9.52
C GLU A 24 7.67 3.51 9.07
N ALA A 25 6.88 4.51 9.48
CA ALA A 25 7.27 5.89 9.31
C ALA A 25 8.45 6.21 10.23
N VAL A 26 9.58 6.62 9.65
CA VAL A 26 10.67 7.21 10.39
C VAL A 26 10.22 8.60 10.83
N ARG A 27 10.41 8.96 12.10
CA ARG A 27 10.06 10.31 12.58
C ARG A 27 10.74 11.35 11.68
N GLY A 28 9.93 12.14 10.99
CA GLY A 28 10.37 13.17 10.06
C GLY A 28 9.55 14.46 10.23
N PRO A 29 9.99 15.56 9.60
CA PRO A 29 9.30 16.85 9.70
C PRO A 29 7.91 16.85 9.04
N TRP A 30 7.63 15.91 8.14
CA TRP A 30 6.32 15.75 7.51
C TRP A 30 5.43 14.79 8.33
N PRO A 31 4.36 15.28 8.98
CA PRO A 31 3.53 14.42 9.84
C PRO A 31 2.72 13.40 9.05
N VAL A 32 2.94 12.12 9.35
CA VAL A 32 2.05 11.01 8.95
C VAL A 32 0.88 10.94 9.92
N ARG A 33 -0.35 11.04 9.41
CA ARG A 33 -1.56 11.05 10.23
C ARG A 33 -2.48 9.91 9.84
N SER A 34 -3.03 9.19 10.81
CA SER A 34 -4.08 8.19 10.54
C SER A 34 -5.37 8.88 10.11
N MET A 35 -6.03 8.35 9.09
CA MET A 35 -7.36 8.80 8.69
C MET A 35 -8.41 8.07 9.53
N ALA A 36 -9.36 8.82 10.08
CA ALA A 36 -10.46 8.24 10.83
C ALA A 36 -11.48 7.60 9.88
N TRP A 37 -11.78 6.33 10.11
CA TRP A 37 -12.86 5.64 9.41
C TRP A 37 -14.21 6.00 10.04
N PRO A 38 -15.25 6.28 9.23
CA PRO A 38 -16.58 6.52 9.76
C PRO A 38 -17.18 5.28 10.43
N GLU A 39 -16.76 4.06 10.07
CA GLU A 39 -17.20 2.79 10.68
C GLU A 39 -16.08 1.73 10.68
N PRO A 40 -16.09 0.72 11.58
CA PRO A 40 -15.12 -0.38 11.56
C PRO A 40 -15.30 -1.27 10.32
N VAL A 41 -14.44 -1.06 9.33
CA VAL A 41 -14.43 -1.85 8.08
C VAL A 41 -13.71 -3.18 8.32
N ALA A 42 -14.44 -4.30 8.33
CA ALA A 42 -13.87 -5.65 8.45
C ALA A 42 -13.40 -6.23 7.10
N VAL A 43 -12.87 -5.40 6.20
CA VAL A 43 -12.48 -5.82 4.84
C VAL A 43 -10.95 -5.87 4.74
N PRO A 44 -10.36 -6.99 4.27
CA PRO A 44 -8.95 -7.02 3.92
C PRO A 44 -8.69 -6.07 2.74
N VAL A 45 -7.65 -5.26 2.87
CA VAL A 45 -7.51 -4.00 2.12
C VAL A 45 -6.71 -4.02 0.81
N PRO A 46 -6.21 -5.14 0.24
CA PRO A 46 -5.36 -4.98 -0.94
C PRO A 46 -6.09 -4.51 -2.22
N ASN A 47 -7.41 -4.26 -2.21
CA ASN A 47 -8.19 -4.00 -3.43
C ASN A 47 -9.15 -2.78 -3.33
N TRP A 48 -8.77 -1.68 -2.68
CA TRP A 48 -9.58 -0.45 -2.80
C TRP A 48 -9.38 0.22 -4.15
N HIS A 49 -10.46 0.80 -4.66
CA HIS A 49 -10.48 1.46 -5.97
C HIS A 49 -10.78 2.95 -5.80
N TRP A 50 -10.01 3.78 -6.49
CA TRP A 50 -10.23 5.23 -6.54
C TRP A 50 -11.25 5.55 -7.62
N TRP A 51 -12.12 6.50 -7.30
CA TRP A 51 -13.16 7.01 -8.17
C TRP A 51 -13.13 8.53 -8.12
N ARG A 52 -13.59 9.16 -9.20
CA ARG A 52 -13.64 10.61 -9.34
C ARG A 52 -14.99 11.02 -9.92
N SER A 53 -15.53 12.13 -9.44
CA SER A 53 -16.70 12.74 -10.08
C SER A 53 -16.28 13.75 -11.14
N ASP A 54 -17.18 14.07 -12.08
CA ASP A 54 -16.99 15.16 -13.06
C ASP A 54 -16.74 16.53 -12.40
N GLN A 55 -17.17 16.70 -11.15
CA GLN A 55 -16.93 17.90 -10.34
C GLN A 55 -15.56 17.88 -9.63
N GLY A 56 -14.73 16.85 -9.87
CA GLY A 56 -13.39 16.72 -9.32
C GLY A 56 -13.33 16.14 -7.90
N GLN A 57 -14.43 15.59 -7.37
CA GLN A 57 -14.44 15.01 -6.03
C GLN A 57 -13.86 13.60 -6.04
N TYR A 58 -13.07 13.27 -5.02
CA TYR A 58 -12.47 11.95 -4.87
C TYR A 58 -13.29 11.03 -4.00
N PHE A 59 -13.37 9.77 -4.42
CA PHE A 59 -14.04 8.71 -3.69
C PHE A 59 -13.15 7.47 -3.60
N LEU A 60 -13.33 6.73 -2.52
CA LEU A 60 -12.70 5.45 -2.27
C LEU A 60 -13.79 4.39 -2.16
N ALA A 61 -13.68 3.34 -2.96
CA ALA A 61 -14.61 2.21 -2.95
C ALA A 61 -13.93 0.95 -2.45
N SER A 62 -14.60 0.20 -1.58
CA SER A 62 -14.16 -1.14 -1.17
C SER A 62 -14.32 -2.15 -2.31
N PRO A 63 -13.50 -3.20 -2.42
CA PRO A 63 -13.71 -4.24 -3.42
C PRO A 63 -15.04 -4.95 -3.20
N ALA A 64 -15.64 -5.43 -4.28
CA ALA A 64 -16.67 -6.44 -4.18
C ALA A 64 -16.02 -7.74 -3.65
N GLY A 65 -16.62 -8.36 -2.63
CA GLY A 65 -16.13 -9.64 -2.11
C GLY A 65 -16.08 -10.71 -3.20
N SER A 66 -15.29 -11.78 -3.00
CA SER A 66 -15.03 -12.84 -3.99
C SER A 66 -16.25 -13.58 -4.56
N ASN A 67 -17.47 -13.23 -4.13
CA ASN A 67 -18.71 -13.84 -4.58
C ASN A 67 -19.86 -12.82 -4.84
N ARG A 68 -19.56 -11.52 -5.03
CA ARG A 68 -20.56 -10.51 -5.42
C ARG A 68 -19.98 -9.48 -6.39
N ALA A 69 -20.83 -8.90 -7.22
CA ALA A 69 -20.49 -7.94 -8.27
C ALA A 69 -20.54 -6.46 -7.82
N ALA A 70 -20.86 -6.17 -6.55
CA ALA A 70 -21.03 -4.81 -6.07
C ALA A 70 -20.03 -4.46 -4.93
N PRO A 71 -19.37 -3.29 -5.00
CA PRO A 71 -18.57 -2.75 -3.90
C PRO A 71 -19.45 -2.58 -2.66
N VAL A 72 -18.90 -2.93 -1.49
CA VAL A 72 -19.66 -3.04 -0.24
C VAL A 72 -19.78 -1.68 0.49
N SER A 73 -18.93 -0.72 0.15
CA SER A 73 -18.87 0.59 0.78
C SER A 73 -18.23 1.63 -0.14
N LEU A 74 -18.70 2.87 -0.03
CA LEU A 74 -18.19 4.04 -0.74
C LEU A 74 -17.93 5.16 0.26
N TRP A 75 -16.80 5.84 0.13
CA TRP A 75 -16.45 7.00 0.94
C TRP A 75 -16.04 8.16 0.05
N MET A 76 -16.63 9.33 0.27
CA MET A 76 -16.17 10.59 -0.32
C MET A 76 -15.06 11.17 0.56
N LEU A 77 -14.01 11.71 -0.07
CA LEU A 77 -12.97 12.45 0.61
C LEU A 77 -13.37 13.93 0.68
N GLU A 78 -13.65 14.42 1.89
CA GLU A 78 -13.87 15.84 2.17
C GLU A 78 -12.54 16.51 2.50
N SER A 79 -12.21 17.59 1.80
CA SER A 79 -11.06 18.43 2.14
C SER A 79 -11.21 19.04 3.52
N ASP A 80 -10.09 19.25 4.20
CA ASP A 80 -10.05 20.06 5.41
C ASP A 80 -10.03 21.54 5.01
N PRO A 81 -10.99 22.38 5.46
CA PRO A 81 -10.97 23.81 5.19
C PRO A 81 -9.80 24.46 5.93
N GLY A 82 -8.64 24.48 5.27
CA GLY A 82 -7.37 24.91 5.83
C GLY A 82 -6.15 24.14 5.30
N GLY A 83 -6.35 22.99 4.63
CA GLY A 83 -5.29 22.20 3.99
C GLY A 83 -4.27 21.58 4.94
N ARG A 84 -4.49 21.67 6.27
CA ARG A 84 -3.52 21.29 7.30
C ARG A 84 -3.81 19.95 7.96
N ALA A 85 -4.99 19.39 7.72
CA ALA A 85 -5.40 18.08 8.22
C ALA A 85 -5.61 17.06 7.09
N CYS A 86 -5.76 15.79 7.45
CA CYS A 86 -6.13 14.77 6.49
C CYS A 86 -7.52 15.05 5.90
N PRO A 87 -7.75 14.65 4.64
CA PRO A 87 -9.11 14.50 4.14
C PRO A 87 -9.94 13.62 5.06
N ARG A 88 -11.20 13.99 5.24
CA ARG A 88 -12.15 13.21 6.05
C ARG A 88 -12.91 12.26 5.16
N LEU A 89 -13.10 11.02 5.62
CA LEU A 89 -13.91 10.03 4.93
C LEU A 89 -15.36 10.18 5.36
N LYS A 90 -16.23 10.50 4.39
CA LYS A 90 -17.67 10.55 4.60
C LYS A 90 -18.33 9.40 3.87
N ALA A 91 -19.00 8.52 4.61
CA ALA A 91 -19.75 7.42 4.03
C ALA A 91 -20.78 7.94 3.00
N GLN A 92 -20.88 7.23 1.89
CA GLN A 92 -21.81 7.52 0.80
C GLN A 92 -22.63 6.27 0.48
N PRO A 93 -23.85 6.43 -0.04
CA PRO A 93 -24.61 5.31 -0.62
C PRO A 93 -23.82 4.66 -1.76
N THR A 94 -23.77 3.34 -1.80
CA THR A 94 -23.07 2.60 -2.87
C THR A 94 -23.75 2.73 -4.22
N GLU A 95 -25.05 3.07 -4.24
CA GLU A 95 -25.86 3.29 -5.44
C GLU A 95 -25.29 4.41 -6.30
N ARG A 96 -24.57 5.36 -5.68
CA ARG A 96 -23.90 6.46 -6.37
C ARG A 96 -22.89 6.00 -7.41
N LEU A 97 -22.34 4.79 -7.28
CA LEU A 97 -21.42 4.21 -8.28
C LEU A 97 -22.10 3.89 -9.61
N ASN A 98 -23.43 3.93 -9.67
CA ASN A 98 -24.19 3.85 -10.92
C ASN A 98 -24.52 5.24 -11.49
N GLU A 99 -24.18 6.33 -10.81
CA GLU A 99 -24.34 7.69 -11.33
C GLU A 99 -23.39 7.89 -12.52
N PRO A 100 -23.85 8.49 -13.62
CA PRO A 100 -23.00 8.70 -14.81
C PRO A 100 -21.83 9.66 -14.55
N GLU A 101 -21.97 10.52 -13.54
CA GLU A 101 -21.00 11.53 -13.14
C GLU A 101 -19.84 10.94 -12.33
N LEU A 102 -19.97 9.70 -11.83
CA LEU A 102 -18.98 9.04 -10.98
C LEU A 102 -18.32 7.90 -11.74
N HIS A 103 -17.02 8.02 -11.98
CA HIS A 103 -16.25 7.07 -12.78
C HIS A 103 -15.02 6.54 -12.03
N PRO A 104 -14.56 5.31 -12.32
CA PRO A 104 -13.29 4.82 -11.80
C PRO A 104 -12.17 5.76 -12.23
N LEU A 105 -11.28 6.12 -11.31
CA LEU A 105 -10.11 6.94 -11.62
C LEU A 105 -9.04 6.05 -12.24
N PRO A 106 -8.75 6.18 -13.55
CA PRO A 106 -7.75 5.34 -14.19
C PRO A 106 -6.36 5.69 -13.68
N ASP A 107 -5.49 4.68 -13.72
CA ASP A 107 -4.10 4.73 -13.30
C ASP A 107 -3.32 5.88 -13.97
N GLU A 108 -3.65 6.19 -15.23
CA GLU A 108 -3.04 7.26 -16.03
C GLU A 108 -3.42 8.68 -15.58
N GLU A 109 -4.57 8.83 -14.92
CA GLU A 109 -5.06 10.12 -14.41
C GLU A 109 -4.57 10.42 -12.99
N LEU A 110 -3.95 9.44 -12.32
CA LEU A 110 -3.31 9.68 -11.03
C LEU A 110 -2.14 10.66 -11.20
N ALA A 111 -2.10 11.68 -10.34
CA ALA A 111 -1.04 12.69 -10.34
C ALA A 111 0.35 12.08 -10.07
N LEU A 112 0.40 10.93 -9.38
CA LEU A 112 1.59 10.09 -9.25
C LEU A 112 1.45 8.84 -10.12
N PRO A 113 2.38 8.59 -11.07
CA PRO A 113 2.32 7.41 -11.91
C PRO A 113 2.31 6.10 -11.10
N PRO A 114 1.42 5.13 -11.39
CA PRO A 114 1.22 3.93 -10.57
C PRO A 114 2.44 3.01 -10.55
N ARG A 115 3.30 3.08 -11.59
CA ARG A 115 4.55 2.31 -11.67
C ARG A 115 5.70 2.93 -10.90
N CYS A 116 5.53 4.11 -10.31
CA CYS A 116 6.58 4.81 -9.57
C CYS A 116 7.22 3.94 -8.47
N LEU A 117 6.42 3.10 -7.82
CA LEU A 117 6.85 2.30 -6.66
C LEU A 117 6.83 0.78 -6.89
N GLY A 118 6.61 0.32 -8.12
CA GLY A 118 6.59 -1.12 -8.45
C GLY A 118 7.94 -1.84 -8.32
N GLY A 119 8.99 -1.10 -7.96
CA GLY A 119 10.39 -1.52 -7.92
C GLY A 119 10.91 -1.93 -6.53
N LEU A 120 12.22 -2.25 -6.45
CA LEU A 120 12.98 -2.23 -5.18
C LEU A 120 13.70 -0.90 -4.99
N GLU A 121 14.09 -0.32 -6.11
CA GLU A 121 14.72 0.97 -6.22
C GLU A 121 14.04 1.72 -7.36
N GLY A 122 14.07 3.04 -7.32
CA GLY A 122 13.45 3.87 -8.34
C GLY A 122 13.20 5.28 -7.86
N GLN A 123 12.81 6.13 -8.79
CA GLN A 123 12.41 7.50 -8.52
C GLN A 123 11.27 7.87 -9.46
N CYS A 124 10.33 8.67 -8.98
CA CYS A 124 9.40 9.39 -9.85
C CYS A 124 9.16 10.80 -9.36
N LEU A 125 8.57 11.58 -10.25
CA LEU A 125 8.04 12.91 -10.00
C LEU A 125 6.55 12.87 -10.35
N SER A 126 5.70 13.56 -9.59
CA SER A 126 4.31 13.78 -9.97
C SER A 126 4.21 14.59 -11.26
N HIS A 127 3.08 14.47 -11.97
CA HIS A 127 2.86 15.16 -13.25
C HIS A 127 2.95 16.70 -13.13
N ASP A 128 2.55 17.25 -11.98
CA ASP A 128 2.64 18.68 -11.66
C ASP A 128 4.03 19.11 -11.11
N GLY A 129 4.93 18.15 -10.88
CA GLY A 129 6.26 18.42 -10.32
C GLY A 129 6.29 18.68 -8.81
N ALA A 130 5.16 18.64 -8.11
CA ALA A 130 5.07 18.99 -6.68
C ALA A 130 5.69 17.92 -5.77
N LEU A 131 5.63 16.65 -6.15
CA LEU A 131 6.08 15.53 -5.34
C LEU A 131 7.16 14.71 -6.02
N ARG A 132 8.21 14.40 -5.26
CA ARG A 132 9.23 13.44 -5.66
C ARG A 132 9.19 12.23 -4.74
N LEU A 133 9.11 11.05 -5.33
CA LEU A 133 9.19 9.79 -4.61
C LEU A 133 10.51 9.11 -4.95
N ARG A 134 11.19 8.58 -3.94
CA ARG A 134 12.42 7.81 -4.10
C ARG A 134 12.34 6.52 -3.32
N LEU A 135 12.74 5.45 -3.96
CA LEU A 135 12.82 4.12 -3.39
C LEU A 135 14.27 3.64 -3.45
N SER A 136 14.76 3.09 -2.35
CA SER A 136 16.11 2.54 -2.25
C SER A 136 16.10 1.23 -1.47
N PHE A 137 17.05 0.35 -1.76
CA PHE A 137 17.19 -0.93 -1.08
C PHE A 137 18.64 -1.15 -0.68
N GLU A 138 18.85 -1.47 0.59
CA GLU A 138 20.14 -1.83 1.16
C GLU A 138 20.05 -3.27 1.67
N GLY A 139 20.68 -4.20 0.96
CA GLY A 139 20.62 -5.61 1.34
C GLY A 139 21.13 -6.57 0.28
N GLN A 140 20.72 -7.82 0.40
CA GLN A 140 21.12 -8.91 -0.48
C GLN A 140 19.90 -9.61 -1.06
N SER A 141 20.12 -10.30 -2.17
CA SER A 141 19.11 -11.15 -2.79
C SER A 141 19.64 -12.55 -3.03
N ARG A 142 18.76 -13.55 -2.91
CA ARG A 142 19.06 -14.95 -3.24
C ARG A 142 17.96 -15.55 -4.08
N LEU A 143 18.29 -16.49 -4.94
CA LEU A 143 17.29 -17.24 -5.70
C LEU A 143 16.86 -18.45 -4.86
N ALA A 144 15.59 -18.52 -4.48
CA ALA A 144 15.02 -19.73 -3.89
C ALA A 144 14.84 -20.78 -5.00
N PRO A 145 15.30 -22.02 -4.79
CA PRO A 145 15.18 -23.07 -5.79
C PRO A 145 13.71 -23.41 -6.06
N ALA A 146 13.43 -23.78 -7.31
CA ALA A 146 12.12 -24.26 -7.71
C ALA A 146 11.85 -25.65 -7.09
N HIS A 147 10.69 -25.85 -6.48
CA HIS A 147 10.28 -27.14 -5.92
C HIS A 147 8.79 -27.41 -6.22
N ALA A 148 8.47 -28.64 -6.61
CA ALA A 148 7.11 -29.18 -6.76
C ALA A 148 6.07 -28.17 -7.30
N GLY A 149 6.25 -27.69 -8.54
CA GLY A 149 5.30 -26.77 -9.21
C GLY A 149 5.48 -25.29 -8.87
N ARG A 150 6.39 -24.92 -7.96
CA ARG A 150 6.72 -23.52 -7.66
C ARG A 150 7.92 -23.06 -8.48
N LYS A 151 7.77 -21.96 -9.21
CA LYS A 151 8.88 -21.32 -9.96
C LYS A 151 9.94 -20.79 -8.99
N ALA A 152 11.18 -20.75 -9.45
CA ALA A 152 12.26 -20.10 -8.71
C ALA A 152 11.88 -18.64 -8.42
N GLU A 153 12.09 -18.21 -7.18
CA GLU A 153 11.63 -16.90 -6.70
C GLU A 153 12.82 -16.14 -6.11
N ARG A 154 12.97 -14.86 -6.46
CA ARG A 154 14.02 -14.01 -5.90
C ARG A 154 13.55 -13.50 -4.54
N LEU A 155 14.32 -13.82 -3.50
CA LEU A 155 14.06 -13.38 -2.12
C LEU A 155 15.06 -12.30 -1.72
N TYR A 156 14.59 -11.35 -0.94
CA TYR A 156 15.36 -10.19 -0.48
C TYR A 156 15.44 -10.16 1.04
N THR A 157 16.64 -9.85 1.54
CA THR A 157 16.92 -9.63 2.95
C THR A 157 17.70 -8.32 3.10
N GLY A 158 17.17 -7.38 3.88
CA GLY A 158 17.74 -6.05 4.02
C GLY A 158 16.68 -5.02 4.39
N ARG A 159 16.95 -3.77 4.04
CA ARG A 159 16.09 -2.62 4.34
C ARG A 159 15.72 -1.90 3.05
N ARG A 160 14.42 -1.71 2.83
CA ARG A 160 13.87 -0.89 1.75
C ARG A 160 13.39 0.43 2.35
N ARG A 161 13.73 1.55 1.71
CA ARG A 161 13.35 2.90 2.15
C ARG A 161 12.57 3.61 1.05
N LEU A 162 11.40 4.14 1.40
CA LEU A 162 10.61 5.07 0.60
C LEU A 162 10.77 6.47 1.17
N VAL A 163 11.06 7.44 0.32
CA VAL A 163 11.08 8.87 0.64
C VAL A 163 10.03 9.56 -0.22
N ILE A 164 9.16 10.33 0.41
CA ILE A 164 8.20 11.23 -0.24
C ILE A 164 8.64 12.65 0.09
N GLU A 165 8.92 13.45 -0.93
CA GLU A 165 9.45 14.81 -0.81
C GLU A 165 8.48 15.80 -1.47
N HIS A 166 8.10 16.85 -0.74
CA HIS A 166 7.45 18.01 -1.32
C HIS A 166 8.54 18.91 -1.93
N VAL A 167 8.62 18.95 -3.25
CA VAL A 167 9.76 19.50 -3.99
C VAL A 167 10.00 20.98 -3.68
N LEU A 168 8.94 21.77 -3.54
CA LEU A 168 9.06 23.20 -3.29
C LEU A 168 9.62 23.51 -1.90
N SER A 169 9.12 22.80 -0.88
CA SER A 169 9.53 23.04 0.52
C SER A 169 10.76 22.24 0.95
N GLY A 170 11.12 21.17 0.22
CA GLY A 170 12.15 20.20 0.60
C GLY A 170 11.78 19.31 1.79
N VAL A 171 10.56 19.43 2.34
CA VAL A 171 10.07 18.62 3.45
C VAL A 171 9.87 17.17 3.00
N GLN A 172 10.27 16.22 3.86
CA GLN A 172 10.28 14.79 3.52
C GLN A 172 9.57 13.93 4.58
N ALA A 173 8.83 12.95 4.10
CA ALA A 173 8.37 11.79 4.86
C ALA A 173 9.22 10.58 4.46
N VAL A 174 9.75 9.85 5.44
CA VAL A 174 10.61 8.68 5.21
C VAL A 174 9.96 7.46 5.82
N PHE A 175 9.91 6.38 5.06
CA PHE A 175 9.35 5.11 5.48
C PHE A 175 10.35 3.98 5.26
N GLU A 176 10.46 3.06 6.21
CA GLU A 176 11.38 1.92 6.14
C GLU A 176 10.63 0.60 6.29
N GLU A 177 10.98 -0.35 5.43
CA GLU A 177 10.48 -1.72 5.43
C GLU A 177 11.69 -2.66 5.60
N HIS A 178 11.64 -3.50 6.64
CA HIS A 178 12.63 -4.54 6.85
C HIS A 178 12.19 -5.83 6.15
N LEU A 179 13.01 -6.30 5.22
CA LEU A 179 12.77 -7.51 4.45
C LEU A 179 13.60 -8.66 5.04
N LYS A 180 12.95 -9.81 5.22
CA LYS A 180 13.61 -11.06 5.63
C LYS A 180 13.10 -12.18 4.75
N ASP A 181 13.94 -12.64 3.83
CA ASP A 181 13.61 -13.67 2.84
C ASP A 181 12.25 -13.42 2.17
N SER A 182 11.98 -12.16 1.84
CA SER A 182 10.67 -11.71 1.35
C SER A 182 10.69 -11.54 -0.17
N PRO A 183 9.58 -11.85 -0.88
CA PRO A 183 9.44 -11.47 -2.27
C PRO A 183 9.34 -9.94 -2.41
N ARG A 184 9.63 -9.41 -3.60
CA ARG A 184 9.68 -7.96 -3.90
C ARG A 184 8.43 -7.15 -3.50
N TYR A 185 7.30 -7.81 -3.31
CA TYR A 185 5.98 -7.19 -3.22
C TYR A 185 5.38 -7.40 -1.83
N THR A 186 5.86 -6.66 -0.83
CA THR A 186 5.24 -6.72 0.50
C THR A 186 4.46 -5.46 0.81
N VAL A 187 5.02 -4.29 1.13
CA VAL A 187 4.16 -3.21 1.65
C VAL A 187 3.66 -2.19 0.61
N LEU A 188 4.42 -1.90 -0.44
CA LEU A 188 4.07 -0.87 -1.43
C LEU A 188 3.57 -1.44 -2.76
N GLY A 189 2.51 -2.26 -2.72
CA GLY A 189 1.89 -2.82 -3.94
C GLY A 189 1.42 -1.75 -4.94
N PRO A 190 0.85 -2.16 -6.10
CA PRO A 190 0.37 -1.23 -7.12
C PRO A 190 -0.66 -0.19 -6.61
N ALA A 191 -1.24 -0.40 -5.43
CA ALA A 191 -1.85 0.64 -4.60
C ALA A 191 -1.07 0.80 -3.29
N SER A 192 -0.53 1.98 -3.01
CA SER A 192 0.03 2.32 -1.67
C SER A 192 0.53 3.76 -1.47
N VAL A 193 0.63 4.60 -2.50
CA VAL A 193 0.79 6.07 -2.36
C VAL A 193 -0.03 6.74 -3.46
N VAL A 194 -0.98 7.59 -3.07
CA VAL A 194 -1.83 8.34 -4.01
C VAL A 194 -1.74 9.81 -3.66
N TYR A 195 -1.41 10.65 -4.64
CA TYR A 195 -1.39 12.09 -4.48
C TYR A 195 -2.66 12.69 -5.06
N LEU A 196 -3.35 13.48 -4.24
CA LEU A 196 -4.62 14.13 -4.54
C LEU A 196 -4.37 15.66 -4.44
N PRO A 197 -3.92 16.31 -5.54
CA PRO A 197 -3.52 17.71 -5.51
C PRO A 197 -4.66 18.64 -5.09
N GLU A 198 -5.88 18.38 -5.54
CA GLU A 198 -7.07 19.18 -5.21
C GLU A 198 -7.50 19.06 -3.74
N LEU A 199 -6.93 18.09 -3.01
CA LEU A 199 -7.12 17.93 -1.57
C LEU A 199 -5.88 18.29 -0.76
N ASP A 200 -4.82 18.79 -1.40
CA ASP A 200 -3.52 19.08 -0.77
C ASP A 200 -3.05 17.93 0.12
N SER A 201 -3.15 16.69 -0.39
CA SER A 201 -2.86 15.50 0.44
C SER A 201 -2.28 14.34 -0.34
N VAL A 202 -1.31 13.66 0.27
CA VAL A 202 -0.89 12.31 -0.13
C VAL A 202 -1.59 11.30 0.77
N VAL A 203 -2.26 10.32 0.19
CA VAL A 203 -2.91 9.21 0.90
C VAL A 203 -2.06 7.94 0.77
N LEU A 204 -1.80 7.31 1.90
CA LEU A 204 -1.00 6.10 2.03
C LEU A 204 -1.92 4.95 2.45
N GLN A 205 -1.85 3.84 1.71
CA GLN A 205 -2.67 2.66 1.96
C GLN A 205 -1.79 1.51 2.44
N GLY A 206 -2.23 0.81 3.48
CA GLY A 206 -1.58 -0.43 3.93
C GLY A 206 -0.31 -0.23 4.76
N LEU A 207 -0.14 0.93 5.40
CA LEU A 207 0.86 1.09 6.47
C LEU A 207 0.40 0.31 7.72
N GLY A 208 1.33 -0.42 8.34
CA GLY A 208 1.08 -1.19 9.57
C GLY A 208 1.72 -2.58 9.57
N PRO A 209 1.84 -3.22 10.74
CA PRO A 209 2.39 -4.56 10.85
C PRO A 209 1.45 -5.57 10.18
N GLY A 210 1.96 -6.34 9.22
CA GLY A 210 1.28 -7.56 8.82
C GLY A 210 1.31 -8.54 9.99
N THR A 211 0.27 -9.32 10.26
CA THR A 211 0.43 -10.53 11.09
C THR A 211 -0.33 -11.66 10.42
N GLY A 212 0.33 -12.80 10.18
CA GLY A 212 -0.35 -14.03 9.74
C GLY A 212 -1.26 -13.93 8.51
N GLY A 213 -0.92 -13.11 7.51
CA GLY A 213 -1.73 -12.94 6.30
C GLY A 213 -2.89 -11.95 6.41
N ARG A 214 -3.11 -11.34 7.58
CA ARG A 214 -4.09 -10.26 7.78
C ARG A 214 -3.32 -8.96 8.04
N ARG A 215 -3.49 -7.98 7.16
CA ARG A 215 -3.00 -6.61 7.37
C ARG A 215 -4.14 -5.80 7.95
N GLU A 216 -3.94 -5.23 9.13
CA GLU A 216 -4.75 -4.08 9.55
C GLU A 216 -4.32 -2.94 8.64
N ALA A 217 -5.13 -2.63 7.63
CA ALA A 217 -4.76 -1.55 6.76
C ALA A 217 -5.42 -0.27 7.23
N GLY A 218 -4.60 0.54 7.86
CA GLY A 218 -4.90 1.95 8.04
C GLY A 218 -4.83 2.66 6.70
N LEU A 219 -5.70 3.66 6.54
CA LEU A 219 -5.38 4.79 5.68
C LEU A 219 -4.62 5.80 6.51
N HIS A 220 -3.58 6.33 5.91
CA HIS A 220 -2.86 7.46 6.45
C HIS A 220 -2.80 8.56 5.41
N CYS A 221 -2.56 9.78 5.86
CA CYS A 221 -2.32 10.89 5.00
C CYS A 221 -1.04 11.64 5.37
N LEU A 222 -0.53 12.40 4.40
CA LEU A 222 0.43 13.47 4.55
C LEU A 222 -0.24 14.73 3.98
N PRO A 223 -0.74 15.66 4.82
CA PRO A 223 -1.22 16.96 4.35
C PRO A 223 -0.04 17.74 3.76
N MET A 224 -0.23 18.42 2.64
CA MET A 224 0.85 19.15 1.97
C MET A 224 1.39 20.30 2.87
N PRO A 225 2.72 20.52 2.91
CA PRO A 225 3.36 21.56 3.72
C PRO A 225 3.03 23.00 3.30
#